data_AF-A0A3A4NCN3-F1
#
_entry.id   AF-A0A3A4NCN3-F1
#
_cell.length_a   1.000
_cell.length_b   1.000
_cell.length_c   1.000
_cell.angle_alpha   90.00
_cell.angle_beta   90.00
_cell.angle_gamma   90.00
#
_symmetry.space_group_name_H-M   'P 1'
#
loop_
_entity.id
_entity.type
_entity.pdbx_description
1 polymer ?
#
loop_
_entity_poly.entity_id
_entity_poly.type
_entity_poly.pdbx_seq_one_letter_code
_entity_poly.pdbx_strand_id
1 'polypeptide(L)'
;MGLCFVSSSGTREYPPPFSNVYLRRTTCSRFHLIYTKQKHFARMPTKRWGMAEAKGTGSIYGPKGVEWRLSPKQNHRPFPSPKLLCSRRRSPKPFDTFHPPRYTSLSLCRVFLLRDRPMETDKAASSPMADFSFFRQAVARWHEQARELAMTRKIMGYFCDFVPEELLDAAGFIPMRIIGTRKPISLADKYLQSNVCSFARSSLELVLDGTYRYLSGVVVPHSCDVITKMYDLWAYRAGYPDFCHYLWYPHKVNDPTARSAFIDEARRLKTSIEQHTDSPITEQSLRESIVRYNENRRLLQKLYALRKNTLSPLTGTESLFITLSSMLMPKEDHSLRLRELLDALASSQTLEKRRPRILLSAAALDDVELISAIENLGGLVAVDDSCTGFRYFWQEVRENGDPIEAIADRYLQKIPCPRTFDSGARIDFLMNNIDDYAVDGVIMYILRCCDAHLFQMPDLQRKLKAKGVPVLYLQGDHSAAISEETKNRIAAFLEMLGG
;
A
#
# COMPACT_ATOMS: atom_id res chain seq x y z
N MET A 1 -48.71 29.05 -42.44
CA MET A 1 -49.95 29.29 -41.68
C MET A 1 -49.95 28.30 -40.53
N GLY A 2 -49.92 28.59 -39.23
CA GLY A 2 -50.04 29.76 -38.36
C GLY A 2 -50.41 29.15 -36.98
N LEU A 3 -49.48 29.07 -36.02
CA LEU A 3 -49.32 29.89 -34.80
C LEU A 3 -50.40 29.77 -33.69
N CYS A 4 -49.89 29.70 -32.44
CA CYS A 4 -50.49 29.95 -31.10
C CYS A 4 -51.14 28.76 -30.35
N PHE A 5 -51.00 28.51 -29.04
CA PHE A 5 -50.13 28.94 -27.90
C PHE A 5 -50.58 28.17 -26.60
N VAL A 6 -49.67 28.00 -25.61
CA VAL A 6 -49.82 27.69 -24.13
C VAL A 6 -50.52 26.35 -23.70
N SER A 7 -50.22 25.64 -22.58
CA SER A 7 -49.48 25.90 -21.34
C SER A 7 -49.04 24.62 -20.57
N SER A 8 -47.94 24.76 -19.80
CA SER A 8 -47.62 24.21 -18.45
C SER A 8 -47.82 22.72 -18.07
N SER A 9 -46.72 22.00 -17.84
CA SER A 9 -46.23 21.56 -16.49
C SER A 9 -45.18 20.44 -16.65
N GLY A 10 -43.91 20.78 -16.38
CA GLY A 10 -42.79 19.83 -16.47
C GLY A 10 -42.27 19.48 -15.08
N THR A 11 -42.69 18.35 -14.53
CA THR A 11 -41.98 17.67 -13.44
C THR A 11 -40.90 16.78 -14.05
N ARG A 12 -39.62 17.10 -13.80
CA ARG A 12 -38.48 16.22 -14.13
C ARG A 12 -38.46 15.05 -13.14
N GLU A 13 -38.88 13.88 -13.58
CA GLU A 13 -38.56 12.61 -12.93
C GLU A 13 -37.20 12.10 -13.44
N TYR A 14 -36.32 11.74 -12.51
CA TYR A 14 -35.08 11.01 -12.79
C TYR A 14 -35.41 9.54 -13.08
N PRO A 15 -34.75 8.88 -14.05
CA PRO A 15 -35.02 7.48 -14.36
C PRO A 15 -34.42 6.53 -13.30
N PRO A 16 -35.09 5.42 -12.96
CA PRO A 16 -34.48 4.34 -12.18
C PRO A 16 -33.54 3.49 -13.05
N PRO A 17 -32.51 2.85 -12.48
CA PRO A 17 -31.58 2.04 -13.23
C PRO A 17 -32.24 0.74 -13.72
N PHE A 18 -31.93 0.41 -14.98
CA PHE A 18 -32.35 -0.78 -15.69
C PHE A 18 -31.93 -2.06 -14.96
N SER A 19 -32.91 -2.92 -14.65
CA SER A 19 -32.71 -4.35 -14.45
C SER A 19 -33.55 -5.09 -15.50
N ASN A 20 -32.90 -5.58 -16.56
CA ASN A 20 -33.50 -6.50 -17.52
C ASN A 20 -32.90 -7.89 -17.29
N VAL A 21 -33.67 -8.79 -16.69
CA VAL A 21 -33.65 -10.21 -17.06
C VAL A 21 -35.10 -10.69 -17.13
N TYR A 22 -35.46 -11.09 -18.34
CA TYR A 22 -36.74 -11.68 -18.74
C TYR A 22 -37.01 -13.01 -18.03
N LEU A 23 -38.20 -13.20 -17.47
CA LEU A 23 -38.84 -14.52 -17.38
C LEU A 23 -40.34 -14.39 -17.70
N ARG A 24 -40.77 -15.23 -18.63
CA ARG A 24 -42.10 -15.27 -19.26
C ARG A 24 -43.22 -15.53 -18.24
N ARG A 25 -44.36 -14.86 -18.43
CA ARG A 25 -45.66 -15.20 -17.86
C ARG A 25 -46.22 -16.46 -18.52
N THR A 26 -46.64 -17.43 -17.72
CA THR A 26 -47.79 -18.30 -18.04
C THR A 26 -48.58 -18.63 -16.77
N THR A 27 -49.81 -18.12 -16.77
CA THR A 27 -51.07 -18.67 -16.22
C THR A 27 -51.21 -19.09 -14.75
N CYS A 28 -52.25 -18.47 -14.16
CA CYS A 28 -52.84 -18.65 -12.86
C CYS A 28 -53.62 -19.98 -12.73
N SER A 29 -53.48 -20.70 -11.62
CA SER A 29 -54.52 -21.59 -11.08
C SER A 29 -54.35 -21.72 -9.57
N ARG A 30 -55.45 -21.55 -8.83
CA ARG A 30 -55.52 -21.58 -7.37
C ARG A 30 -55.51 -23.01 -6.79
N PHE A 31 -55.08 -23.07 -5.54
CA PHE A 31 -55.58 -23.85 -4.39
C PHE A 31 -54.73 -24.97 -3.77
N HIS A 32 -54.67 -24.87 -2.44
CA HIS A 32 -54.49 -25.87 -1.37
C HIS A 32 -53.08 -26.21 -0.89
N LEU A 33 -52.71 -25.53 0.21
CA LEU A 33 -51.80 -26.03 1.24
C LEU A 33 -52.40 -27.28 1.90
N ILE A 34 -51.73 -28.42 1.75
CA ILE A 34 -51.89 -29.59 2.62
C ILE A 34 -50.58 -29.75 3.40
N TYR A 35 -50.67 -29.54 4.72
CA TYR A 35 -49.64 -29.86 5.70
C TYR A 35 -49.76 -31.34 6.07
N THR A 36 -48.70 -32.14 5.90
CA THR A 36 -48.56 -33.45 6.55
C THR A 36 -47.88 -33.32 7.91
N LYS A 37 -48.57 -33.77 8.96
CA LYS A 37 -48.12 -33.90 10.35
C LYS A 37 -47.54 -35.29 10.62
N GLN A 38 -46.47 -35.36 11.42
CA GLN A 38 -46.23 -36.35 12.51
C GLN A 38 -45.03 -35.81 13.33
N LYS A 39 -45.20 -35.11 14.48
CA LYS A 39 -45.51 -35.49 15.89
C LYS A 39 -44.59 -36.52 16.55
N HIS A 40 -43.72 -36.05 17.47
CA HIS A 40 -43.63 -36.37 18.92
C HIS A 40 -42.56 -35.43 19.57
N PHE A 41 -42.91 -34.31 20.20
CA PHE A 41 -43.24 -34.02 21.62
C PHE A 41 -42.12 -34.23 22.67
N ALA A 42 -41.56 -33.12 23.18
CA ALA A 42 -41.43 -32.82 24.61
C ALA A 42 -41.33 -31.28 24.82
N ARG A 43 -42.19 -30.74 25.70
CA ARG A 43 -42.40 -29.30 25.98
C ARG A 43 -41.63 -28.86 27.22
N MET A 44 -41.13 -27.62 27.23
CA MET A 44 -41.14 -26.74 28.42
C MET A 44 -41.33 -25.25 28.01
N PRO A 45 -41.93 -24.40 28.88
CA PRO A 45 -42.72 -23.25 28.44
C PRO A 45 -42.04 -21.88 28.60
N THR A 46 -42.29 -21.01 27.62
CA THR A 46 -42.06 -19.56 27.69
C THR A 46 -43.17 -18.87 28.50
N LYS A 47 -42.81 -18.10 29.54
CA LYS A 47 -43.70 -17.13 30.18
C LYS A 47 -43.11 -15.71 30.10
N ARG A 48 -43.88 -14.82 29.46
CA ARG A 48 -43.83 -13.35 29.60
C ARG A 48 -44.13 -12.93 31.04
N TRP A 49 -43.36 -12.00 31.59
CA TRP A 49 -43.72 -10.99 32.60
C TRP A 49 -42.73 -9.83 32.37
N GLY A 50 -43.10 -8.55 32.26
CA GLY A 50 -43.98 -7.77 33.11
C GLY A 50 -43.10 -6.73 33.80
N MET A 51 -43.23 -5.44 33.43
CA MET A 51 -42.53 -4.34 34.11
C MET A 51 -42.98 -4.30 35.58
N ALA A 52 -42.02 -4.31 36.51
CA ALA A 52 -42.21 -3.92 37.89
C ALA A 52 -40.91 -3.33 38.44
N GLU A 53 -41.03 -2.13 39.01
CA GLU A 53 -40.01 -1.43 39.78
C GLU A 53 -39.59 -2.25 41.01
N ALA A 54 -38.30 -2.25 41.33
CA ALA A 54 -37.81 -2.70 42.63
C ALA A 54 -36.75 -1.74 43.15
N LYS A 55 -37.14 -0.99 44.18
CA LYS A 55 -36.26 -0.33 45.15
C LYS A 55 -35.51 -1.41 45.94
N GLY A 56 -34.20 -1.28 46.13
CA GLY A 56 -33.47 -2.17 47.03
C GLY A 56 -31.96 -1.97 46.97
N THR A 57 -31.43 -1.41 48.05
CA THR A 57 -30.01 -1.24 48.36
C THR A 57 -29.35 -2.58 48.70
N GLY A 58 -28.21 -2.90 48.09
CA GLY A 58 -27.40 -4.07 48.46
C GLY A 58 -25.93 -3.88 48.04
N SER A 59 -25.05 -3.88 49.02
CA SER A 59 -23.59 -3.73 48.93
C SER A 59 -22.89 -5.05 48.58
N ILE A 60 -21.83 -4.99 47.78
CA ILE A 60 -20.89 -6.11 47.56
C ILE A 60 -19.47 -5.58 47.79
N TYR A 61 -18.75 -6.22 48.72
CA TYR A 61 -17.35 -5.99 49.07
C TYR A 61 -16.41 -6.63 48.02
N GLY A 62 -15.33 -5.92 47.66
CA GLY A 62 -14.20 -6.48 46.89
C GLY A 62 -12.93 -6.57 47.75
N PRO A 63 -11.89 -7.31 47.32
CA PRO A 63 -10.55 -7.17 47.86
C PRO A 63 -9.69 -6.21 47.01
N LYS A 64 -9.05 -5.27 47.70
CA LYS A 64 -8.03 -4.28 47.27
C LYS A 64 -8.57 -3.01 46.61
N GLY A 65 -8.57 -1.95 47.42
CA GLY A 65 -9.21 -0.67 47.18
C GLY A 65 -8.55 0.20 46.10
N VAL A 66 -9.41 0.74 45.24
CA VAL A 66 -9.46 2.16 44.85
C VAL A 66 -10.95 2.50 44.71
N GLU A 67 -11.38 3.55 45.41
CA GLU A 67 -12.75 4.02 45.51
C GLU A 67 -13.09 4.92 44.30
N TRP A 68 -14.01 4.52 43.42
CA TRP A 68 -14.57 5.41 42.40
C TRP A 68 -15.87 6.04 42.93
N ARG A 69 -15.81 7.31 43.33
CA ARG A 69 -17.02 8.10 43.65
C ARG A 69 -17.76 8.45 42.37
N LEU A 70 -18.95 7.89 42.20
CA LEU A 70 -19.96 8.39 41.26
C LEU A 70 -20.70 9.57 41.93
N SER A 71 -20.50 10.79 41.43
CA SER A 71 -21.28 11.96 41.87
C SER A 71 -22.70 11.91 41.27
N PRO A 72 -23.77 12.24 42.01
CA PRO A 72 -25.12 12.24 41.48
C PRO A 72 -25.44 13.50 40.66
N LYS A 73 -26.09 13.29 39.50
CA LYS A 73 -27.04 14.17 38.81
C LYS A 73 -26.66 15.67 38.71
N GLN A 74 -26.13 16.07 37.55
CA GLN A 74 -26.35 17.42 37.04
C GLN A 74 -27.38 17.41 35.90
N ASN A 75 -28.31 18.35 36.01
CA ASN A 75 -29.49 18.56 35.18
C ASN A 75 -29.20 18.56 33.68
N HIS A 76 -29.89 17.70 32.93
CA HIS A 76 -30.08 17.89 31.49
C HIS A 76 -30.90 19.16 31.26
N ARG A 77 -30.23 20.27 30.92
CA ARG A 77 -30.88 21.37 30.21
C ARG A 77 -30.95 21.00 28.73
N PRO A 78 -32.10 21.14 28.06
CA PRO A 78 -32.17 20.92 26.62
C PRO A 78 -31.35 22.00 25.90
N PHE A 79 -30.47 21.57 25.00
CA PHE A 79 -29.79 22.45 24.06
C PHE A 79 -30.82 23.20 23.20
N PRO A 80 -30.71 24.54 23.03
CA PRO A 80 -31.58 25.26 22.13
C PRO A 80 -31.21 24.91 20.67
N SER A 81 -32.19 24.48 19.90
CA SER A 81 -32.13 24.36 18.45
C SER A 81 -31.64 25.67 17.81
N PRO A 82 -30.66 25.66 16.88
CA PRO A 82 -30.28 26.87 16.16
C PRO A 82 -31.46 27.35 15.29
N LYS A 83 -31.97 28.54 15.57
CA LYS A 83 -32.89 29.27 14.67
C LYS A 83 -32.12 29.66 13.41
N LEU A 84 -32.54 29.12 12.27
CA LEU A 84 -32.12 29.56 10.94
C LEU A 84 -32.57 31.02 10.70
N LEU A 85 -31.63 31.95 10.74
CA LEU A 85 -31.80 33.31 10.24
C LEU A 85 -31.65 33.28 8.72
N CYS A 86 -32.79 33.32 8.04
CA CYS A 86 -32.91 33.51 6.60
C CYS A 86 -32.49 34.96 6.26
N SER A 87 -31.29 35.14 5.70
CA SER A 87 -30.92 36.39 5.05
C SER A 87 -30.77 36.16 3.54
N ARG A 88 -31.60 36.87 2.77
CA ARG A 88 -31.59 36.89 1.31
C ARG A 88 -30.26 37.48 0.83
N ARG A 89 -29.44 36.70 0.10
CA ARG A 89 -28.43 37.24 -0.81
C ARG A 89 -28.48 36.53 -2.17
N ARG A 90 -28.28 37.36 -3.19
CA ARG A 90 -28.57 37.16 -4.61
C ARG A 90 -27.72 36.07 -5.25
N SER A 91 -28.32 35.42 -6.25
CA SER A 91 -27.74 34.43 -7.16
C SER A 91 -26.53 34.97 -7.96
N PRO A 92 -25.48 34.16 -8.19
CA PRO A 92 -24.50 34.41 -9.24
C PRO A 92 -24.93 33.76 -10.56
N LYS A 93 -24.69 34.49 -11.66
CA LYS A 93 -24.85 34.07 -13.06
C LYS A 93 -23.76 33.07 -13.48
N PRO A 94 -23.97 32.24 -14.51
CA PRO A 94 -22.94 31.35 -15.06
C PRO A 94 -21.88 32.15 -15.83
N PHE A 95 -20.62 31.73 -15.74
CA PHE A 95 -19.50 32.28 -16.51
C PHE A 95 -19.23 31.45 -17.76
N ASP A 96 -18.97 32.19 -18.84
CA ASP A 96 -18.81 31.76 -20.23
C ASP A 96 -17.57 30.89 -20.51
N THR A 97 -17.75 30.08 -21.54
CA THR A 97 -16.76 29.29 -22.28
C THR A 97 -15.67 30.16 -22.91
N PHE A 98 -14.40 29.83 -22.64
CA PHE A 98 -13.24 30.43 -23.32
C PHE A 98 -12.80 29.55 -24.51
N HIS A 99 -12.83 30.11 -25.72
CA HIS A 99 -12.14 29.58 -26.90
C HIS A 99 -10.67 30.06 -26.93
N PRO A 100 -9.72 29.26 -27.46
CA PRO A 100 -8.34 29.70 -27.64
C PRO A 100 -8.15 30.51 -28.96
N PRO A 101 -7.24 31.50 -29.00
CA PRO A 101 -6.91 32.18 -30.25
C PRO A 101 -5.87 31.41 -31.07
N ARG A 102 -6.09 31.37 -32.38
CA ARG A 102 -5.07 31.03 -33.39
C ARG A 102 -4.20 32.27 -33.66
N TYR A 103 -2.88 32.10 -33.69
CA TYR A 103 -2.00 32.95 -34.49
C TYR A 103 -0.82 32.15 -35.06
N THR A 104 -0.45 32.54 -36.27
CA THR A 104 0.45 31.92 -37.23
C THR A 104 1.88 32.47 -37.16
N SER A 105 2.80 31.58 -37.54
CA SER A 105 4.04 31.77 -38.33
C SER A 105 5.27 32.52 -37.78
N LEU A 106 6.38 31.75 -37.82
CA LEU A 106 7.72 32.05 -38.33
C LEU A 106 8.65 32.98 -37.53
N SER A 107 9.67 32.36 -36.94
CA SER A 107 11.05 32.85 -37.01
C SER A 107 12.03 31.68 -36.87
N LEU A 108 12.81 31.49 -37.94
CA LEU A 108 13.92 30.55 -38.05
C LEU A 108 15.08 31.04 -37.19
N CYS A 109 15.48 30.26 -36.18
CA CYS A 109 16.78 30.39 -35.52
C CYS A 109 17.60 29.12 -35.76
N ARG A 110 18.66 29.26 -36.55
CA ARG A 110 19.68 28.24 -36.82
C ARG A 110 20.44 27.93 -35.53
N VAL A 111 20.35 26.68 -35.06
CA VAL A 111 21.25 26.14 -34.02
C VAL A 111 22.45 25.51 -34.73
N PHE A 112 23.63 26.06 -34.49
CA PHE A 112 24.92 25.48 -34.88
C PHE A 112 25.20 24.25 -34.01
N LEU A 113 25.34 23.08 -34.64
CA LEU A 113 25.87 21.87 -34.00
C LEU A 113 27.40 21.93 -34.03
N LEU A 114 28.02 22.24 -32.90
CA LEU A 114 29.44 21.96 -32.67
C LEU A 114 29.57 20.51 -32.19
N ARG A 115 30.23 19.69 -33.02
CA ARG A 115 30.72 18.36 -32.68
C ARG A 115 31.99 18.52 -31.85
N ASP A 116 31.91 18.27 -30.55
CA ASP A 116 33.10 17.97 -29.75
C ASP A 116 33.30 16.45 -29.69
N ARG A 117 34.46 16.01 -30.16
CA ARG A 117 34.95 14.63 -29.95
C ARG A 117 35.41 14.51 -28.50
N PRO A 118 35.12 13.41 -27.78
CA PRO A 118 35.85 13.13 -26.55
C PRO A 118 37.25 12.59 -26.90
N MET A 119 38.23 13.15 -26.20
CA MET A 119 39.63 12.78 -26.16
C MET A 119 39.77 11.46 -25.38
N GLU A 120 40.37 10.45 -25.99
CA GLU A 120 40.74 9.19 -25.32
C GLU A 120 41.76 9.49 -24.22
N THR A 121 41.46 9.05 -23.00
CA THR A 121 42.44 8.93 -21.92
C THR A 121 42.46 7.50 -21.41
N ASP A 122 43.67 7.03 -21.15
CA ASP A 122 44.08 5.65 -20.96
C ASP A 122 43.29 4.87 -19.90
N LYS A 123 42.85 3.67 -20.28
CA LYS A 123 42.30 2.65 -19.37
C LYS A 123 43.43 1.99 -18.59
N ALA A 124 43.78 2.55 -17.43
CA ALA A 124 44.26 1.71 -16.33
C ALA A 124 43.05 0.95 -15.78
N ALA A 125 43.09 -0.39 -15.82
CA ALA A 125 42.04 -1.25 -15.29
C ALA A 125 42.00 -1.15 -13.75
N SER A 126 41.29 -0.14 -13.24
CA SER A 126 40.77 -0.14 -11.88
C SER A 126 39.61 -1.13 -11.82
N SER A 127 39.54 -1.97 -10.79
CA SER A 127 38.32 -2.71 -10.48
C SER A 127 37.13 -1.74 -10.48
N PRO A 128 35.99 -2.08 -11.10
CA PRO A 128 34.85 -1.18 -11.13
C PRO A 128 34.40 -0.92 -9.69
N MET A 129 34.51 0.33 -9.24
CA MET A 129 33.89 0.76 -7.98
C MET A 129 32.37 0.55 -8.10
N ALA A 130 31.75 0.06 -7.01
CA ALA A 130 30.31 -0.09 -6.95
C ALA A 130 29.61 1.26 -7.18
N ASP A 131 28.88 1.40 -8.29
CA ASP A 131 28.12 2.60 -8.63
C ASP A 131 26.63 2.41 -8.32
N PHE A 132 26.12 3.23 -7.40
CA PHE A 132 24.71 3.25 -7.00
C PHE A 132 23.89 4.32 -7.72
N SER A 133 24.52 5.15 -8.57
CA SER A 133 23.91 6.31 -9.21
C SER A 133 22.69 5.93 -10.05
N PHE A 134 22.75 4.78 -10.74
CA PHE A 134 21.64 4.23 -11.53
C PHE A 134 20.37 4.07 -10.69
N PHE A 135 20.45 3.37 -9.55
CA PHE A 135 19.29 3.10 -8.70
C PHE A 135 18.74 4.38 -8.06
N ARG A 136 19.64 5.30 -7.66
CA ARG A 136 19.24 6.63 -7.15
C ARG A 136 18.49 7.44 -8.20
N GLN A 137 18.97 7.45 -9.44
CA GLN A 137 18.30 8.15 -10.54
C GLN A 137 16.98 7.50 -10.93
N ALA A 138 16.91 6.15 -10.92
CA ALA A 138 15.70 5.40 -11.18
C ALA A 138 14.58 5.77 -10.20
N VAL A 139 14.91 5.91 -8.91
CA VAL A 139 13.96 6.45 -7.92
C VAL A 139 13.73 7.94 -8.18
N ALA A 140 14.75 8.80 -8.22
CA ALA A 140 14.54 10.25 -8.32
C ALA A 140 13.70 10.72 -9.54
N ARG A 141 13.73 9.97 -10.65
CA ARG A 141 13.06 10.32 -11.92
C ARG A 141 11.99 9.31 -12.33
N TRP A 142 11.49 8.47 -11.42
CA TRP A 142 10.64 7.32 -11.78
C TRP A 142 9.41 7.71 -12.62
N HIS A 143 8.76 8.86 -12.33
CA HIS A 143 7.59 9.30 -13.10
C HIS A 143 7.92 9.75 -14.53
N GLU A 144 9.11 10.30 -14.75
CA GLU A 144 9.58 10.67 -16.09
C GLU A 144 9.90 9.41 -16.89
N GLN A 145 10.67 8.50 -16.30
CA GLN A 145 11.00 7.20 -16.89
C GLN A 145 9.76 6.37 -17.18
N ALA A 146 8.77 6.37 -16.28
CA ALA A 146 7.50 5.68 -16.50
C ALA A 146 6.74 6.26 -17.70
N ARG A 147 6.75 7.58 -17.91
CA ARG A 147 6.15 8.19 -19.10
C ARG A 147 6.86 7.77 -20.39
N GLU A 148 8.18 7.66 -20.35
CA GLU A 148 8.96 7.18 -21.50
C GLU A 148 8.68 5.70 -21.81
N LEU A 149 8.69 4.85 -20.77
CA LEU A 149 8.38 3.43 -20.88
C LEU A 149 6.95 3.20 -21.39
N ALA A 150 5.99 3.98 -20.93
CA ALA A 150 4.58 3.89 -21.36
C ALA A 150 4.37 4.11 -22.87
N MET A 151 5.33 4.73 -23.57
CA MET A 151 5.28 4.87 -25.03
C MET A 151 5.52 3.55 -25.77
N THR A 152 6.17 2.58 -25.12
CA THR A 152 6.58 1.31 -25.75
C THR A 152 5.89 0.10 -25.12
N ARG A 153 5.70 0.11 -23.79
CA ARG A 153 5.05 -0.97 -23.04
C ARG A 153 4.12 -0.37 -22.00
N LYS A 154 2.86 -0.82 -22.01
CA LYS A 154 1.82 -0.33 -21.09
C LYS A 154 2.22 -0.61 -19.64
N ILE A 155 1.86 0.31 -18.75
CA ILE A 155 2.19 0.22 -17.32
C ILE A 155 0.93 -0.09 -16.52
N MET A 156 1.02 -1.08 -15.63
CA MET A 156 -0.02 -1.42 -14.67
C MET A 156 0.43 -0.98 -13.27
N GLY A 157 -0.28 -0.03 -12.68
CA GLY A 157 -0.04 0.41 -11.32
C GLY A 157 -0.52 -0.63 -10.31
N TYR A 158 0.14 -0.76 -9.16
CA TYR A 158 -0.37 -1.59 -8.08
C TYR A 158 -0.07 -1.05 -6.69
N PHE A 159 -0.95 -1.34 -5.74
CA PHE A 159 -0.71 -1.06 -4.33
C PHE A 159 -0.31 -2.32 -3.57
N CYS A 160 0.57 -2.17 -2.58
CA CYS A 160 0.93 -3.21 -1.60
C CYS A 160 1.60 -4.47 -2.21
N ASP A 161 2.17 -5.30 -1.34
CA ASP A 161 2.93 -6.50 -1.75
C ASP A 161 2.00 -7.68 -2.03
N PHE A 162 0.69 -7.51 -1.89
CA PHE A 162 -0.31 -8.55 -2.06
C PHE A 162 -0.77 -8.71 -3.52
N VAL A 163 -0.40 -7.79 -4.41
CA VAL A 163 -0.74 -7.89 -5.84
C VAL A 163 0.26 -8.81 -6.54
N PRO A 164 -0.20 -9.89 -7.21
CA PRO A 164 0.64 -10.73 -8.03
C PRO A 164 1.19 -10.02 -9.25
N GLU A 165 2.44 -9.55 -9.17
CA GLU A 165 3.09 -8.85 -10.27
C GLU A 165 3.30 -9.77 -11.48
N GLU A 166 3.46 -11.07 -11.25
CA GLU A 166 3.64 -12.05 -12.30
C GLU A 166 2.43 -12.13 -13.24
N LEU A 167 1.21 -11.92 -12.73
CA LEU A 167 -0.01 -11.86 -13.56
C LEU A 167 -0.02 -10.63 -14.45
N LEU A 168 0.51 -9.51 -13.96
CA LEU A 168 0.56 -8.25 -14.69
C LEU A 168 1.64 -8.30 -15.77
N ASP A 169 2.82 -8.82 -15.44
CA ASP A 169 3.94 -8.98 -16.37
C ASP A 169 3.65 -10.03 -17.45
N ALA A 170 3.03 -11.17 -17.09
CA ALA A 170 2.64 -12.21 -18.05
C ALA A 170 1.57 -11.75 -19.06
N ALA A 171 0.84 -10.67 -18.75
CA ALA A 171 -0.08 -9.98 -19.65
C ALA A 171 0.59 -8.89 -20.51
N GLY A 172 1.92 -8.72 -20.38
CA GLY A 172 2.71 -7.76 -21.13
C GLY A 172 2.81 -6.36 -20.51
N PHE A 173 2.26 -6.12 -19.31
CA PHE A 173 2.42 -4.83 -18.64
C PHE A 173 3.77 -4.73 -17.93
N ILE A 174 4.25 -3.50 -17.69
CA ILE A 174 5.28 -3.24 -16.66
C ILE A 174 4.54 -2.99 -15.34
N PRO A 175 4.71 -3.84 -14.32
CA PRO A 175 4.11 -3.59 -13.01
C PRO A 175 4.89 -2.48 -12.29
N MET A 176 4.20 -1.44 -11.85
CA MET A 176 4.81 -0.35 -11.08
C MET A 176 4.07 -0.09 -9.78
N ARG A 177 4.83 -0.08 -8.67
CA ARG A 177 4.30 0.19 -7.35
C ARG A 177 3.86 1.64 -7.24
N ILE A 178 2.63 1.85 -6.77
CA ILE A 178 2.18 3.17 -6.34
C ILE A 178 2.88 3.53 -5.04
N ILE A 179 3.62 4.63 -5.09
CA ILE A 179 4.28 5.25 -3.94
C ILE A 179 3.70 6.63 -3.68
N GLY A 180 3.93 7.15 -2.47
CA GLY A 180 3.43 8.45 -2.04
C GLY A 180 4.31 9.60 -2.50
N THR A 181 4.04 10.78 -1.95
CA THR A 181 4.79 12.01 -2.24
C THR A 181 4.92 12.91 -1.01
N ARG A 182 5.89 13.82 -1.06
CA ARG A 182 6.02 14.95 -0.12
C ARG A 182 5.46 16.26 -0.66
N LYS A 183 4.82 16.24 -1.84
CA LYS A 183 4.08 17.42 -2.32
C LYS A 183 3.03 17.84 -1.26
N PRO A 184 2.73 19.15 -1.14
CA PRO A 184 1.62 19.60 -0.31
C PRO A 184 0.32 18.86 -0.66
N ILE A 185 -0.37 18.37 0.38
CA ILE A 185 -1.61 17.62 0.21
C ILE A 185 -2.77 18.61 0.21
N SER A 186 -3.42 18.79 -0.93
CA SER A 186 -4.47 19.80 -1.13
C SER A 186 -5.69 19.28 -1.87
N LEU A 187 -5.48 18.36 -2.82
CA LEU A 187 -6.55 17.71 -3.58
C LEU A 187 -7.13 16.54 -2.78
N ALA A 188 -6.28 15.73 -2.14
CA ALA A 188 -6.70 14.57 -1.38
C ALA A 188 -7.57 14.95 -0.15
N ASP A 189 -7.31 16.10 0.46
CA ASP A 189 -8.05 16.60 1.64
C ASP A 189 -9.52 16.94 1.35
N LYS A 190 -9.91 17.01 0.07
CA LYS A 190 -11.32 17.15 -0.34
C LYS A 190 -12.10 15.84 -0.22
N TYR A 191 -11.39 14.71 -0.16
CA TYR A 191 -11.98 13.36 -0.18
C TYR A 191 -11.65 12.55 1.08
N LEU A 192 -10.49 12.80 1.68
CA LEU A 192 -9.99 12.09 2.86
C LEU A 192 -9.92 13.03 4.05
N GLN A 193 -10.32 12.51 5.22
CA GLN A 193 -10.18 13.21 6.49
C GLN A 193 -8.73 13.22 6.96
N SER A 194 -8.39 14.16 7.85
CA SER A 194 -7.03 14.32 8.40
C SER A 194 -6.58 13.14 9.29
N ASN A 195 -7.50 12.29 9.72
CA ASN A 195 -7.25 11.05 10.47
C ASN A 195 -7.07 9.82 9.55
N VAL A 196 -6.86 10.01 8.25
CA VAL A 196 -6.50 8.93 7.33
C VAL A 196 -4.98 8.82 7.21
N CYS A 197 -4.48 7.59 7.01
CA CYS A 197 -3.07 7.30 6.83
C CYS A 197 -2.40 8.24 5.82
N SER A 198 -1.27 8.83 6.23
CA SER A 198 -0.56 9.84 5.44
C SER A 198 -0.05 9.33 4.10
N PHE A 199 0.36 8.06 4.00
CA PHE A 199 0.71 7.41 2.72
C PHE A 199 -0.46 7.36 1.73
N ALA A 200 -1.67 7.05 2.21
CA ALA A 200 -2.84 7.00 1.34
C ALA A 200 -3.23 8.40 0.86
N ARG A 201 -3.14 9.40 1.74
CA ARG A 201 -3.37 10.81 1.39
C ARG A 201 -2.36 11.30 0.35
N SER A 202 -1.08 10.98 0.53
CA SER A 202 -0.03 11.42 -0.40
C SER A 202 -0.09 10.71 -1.75
N SER A 203 -0.34 9.41 -1.78
CA SER A 203 -0.55 8.70 -3.04
C SER A 203 -1.81 9.19 -3.77
N LEU A 204 -2.90 9.50 -3.06
CA LEU A 204 -4.11 10.09 -3.66
C LEU A 204 -3.84 11.47 -4.27
N GLU A 205 -2.98 12.30 -3.67
CA GLU A 205 -2.61 13.61 -4.23
C GLU A 205 -2.03 13.45 -5.65
N LEU A 206 -1.12 12.49 -5.85
CA LEU A 206 -0.53 12.17 -7.16
C LEU A 206 -1.54 11.60 -8.17
N VAL A 207 -2.60 10.96 -7.69
CA VAL A 207 -3.70 10.51 -8.55
C VAL A 207 -4.54 11.71 -8.99
N LEU A 208 -4.89 12.59 -8.06
CA LEU A 208 -5.76 13.73 -8.36
C LEU A 208 -5.05 14.82 -9.16
N ASP A 209 -3.74 15.00 -8.99
CA ASP A 209 -2.94 15.97 -9.77
C ASP A 209 -2.60 15.48 -11.19
N GLY A 210 -2.96 14.24 -11.53
CA GLY A 210 -2.74 13.66 -12.85
C GLY A 210 -1.35 13.06 -13.05
N THR A 211 -0.51 12.98 -12.02
CA THR A 211 0.85 12.42 -12.14
C THR A 211 0.82 11.01 -12.71
N TYR A 212 -0.14 10.17 -12.32
CA TYR A 212 -0.28 8.77 -12.75
C TYR A 212 -1.01 8.56 -14.10
N ARG A 213 -1.24 9.61 -14.92
CA ARG A 213 -1.99 9.49 -16.20
C ARG A 213 -1.36 8.58 -17.26
N TYR A 214 -0.10 8.16 -17.07
CA TYR A 214 0.57 7.20 -17.95
C TYR A 214 0.18 5.74 -17.67
N LEU A 215 -0.52 5.46 -16.56
CA LEU A 215 -0.98 4.11 -16.25
C LEU A 215 -2.07 3.67 -17.23
N SER A 216 -1.99 2.42 -17.68
CA SER A 216 -3.04 1.78 -18.48
C SER A 216 -4.06 1.03 -17.60
N GLY A 217 -3.71 0.79 -16.34
CA GLY A 217 -4.58 0.15 -15.37
C GLY A 217 -4.02 0.27 -13.95
N VAL A 218 -4.85 -0.05 -12.95
CA VAL A 218 -4.42 -0.16 -11.55
C VAL A 218 -5.07 -1.36 -10.85
N VAL A 219 -4.28 -2.07 -10.04
CA VAL A 219 -4.76 -3.12 -9.14
C VAL A 219 -4.63 -2.68 -7.69
N VAL A 220 -5.74 -2.70 -6.96
CA VAL A 220 -5.82 -2.25 -5.57
C VAL A 220 -6.26 -3.43 -4.69
N PRO A 221 -5.39 -3.93 -3.79
CA PRO A 221 -5.75 -5.05 -2.94
C PRO A 221 -6.43 -4.62 -1.63
N HIS A 222 -7.17 -5.54 -1.02
CA HIS A 222 -7.70 -5.45 0.33
C HIS A 222 -6.61 -5.55 1.42
N SER A 223 -5.65 -4.62 1.40
CA SER A 223 -4.50 -4.63 2.33
C SER A 223 -4.86 -4.06 3.70
N CYS A 224 -5.52 -2.91 3.74
CA CYS A 224 -6.15 -2.31 4.92
C CYS A 224 -7.39 -1.51 4.52
N ASP A 225 -8.17 -1.05 5.50
CA ASP A 225 -9.43 -0.33 5.26
C ASP A 225 -9.25 0.91 4.38
N VAL A 226 -8.16 1.64 4.57
CA VAL A 226 -7.86 2.85 3.79
C VAL A 226 -7.51 2.52 2.34
N ILE A 227 -6.60 1.56 2.12
CA ILE A 227 -6.21 1.16 0.75
C ILE A 227 -7.37 0.52 0.00
N THR A 228 -8.26 -0.20 0.69
CA THR A 228 -9.50 -0.70 0.10
C THR A 228 -10.33 0.45 -0.48
N LYS A 229 -10.40 1.60 0.20
CA LYS A 229 -11.08 2.79 -0.31
C LYS A 229 -10.32 3.53 -1.40
N MET A 230 -9.04 3.26 -1.60
CA MET A 230 -8.31 3.77 -2.77
C MET A 230 -8.88 3.21 -4.07
N TYR A 231 -9.44 1.99 -4.08
CA TYR A 231 -10.14 1.47 -5.26
C TYR A 231 -11.33 2.36 -5.63
N ASP A 232 -12.21 2.66 -4.66
CA ASP A 232 -13.39 3.49 -4.89
C ASP A 232 -13.01 4.90 -5.37
N LEU A 233 -11.96 5.48 -4.78
CA LEU A 233 -11.45 6.79 -5.16
C LEU A 233 -10.90 6.79 -6.59
N TRP A 234 -10.18 5.73 -6.97
CA TRP A 234 -9.61 5.63 -8.30
C TRP A 234 -10.70 5.38 -9.36
N ALA A 235 -11.50 4.33 -9.15
CA ALA A 235 -12.54 3.90 -10.09
C ALA A 235 -13.64 4.94 -10.30
N TYR A 236 -14.03 5.69 -9.26
CA TYR A 236 -15.20 6.57 -9.33
C TYR A 236 -14.90 8.07 -9.20
N ARG A 237 -13.71 8.47 -8.73
CA ARG A 237 -13.37 9.90 -8.53
C ARG A 237 -12.26 10.40 -9.43
N ALA A 238 -11.19 9.63 -9.60
CA ALA A 238 -10.10 10.01 -10.51
C ALA A 238 -10.55 9.90 -11.98
N GLY A 239 -11.33 8.87 -12.31
CA GLY A 239 -11.87 8.66 -13.66
C GLY A 239 -10.83 8.24 -14.70
N TYR A 240 -9.70 7.70 -14.25
CA TYR A 240 -8.66 7.07 -15.06
C TYR A 240 -7.81 6.20 -14.13
N PRO A 241 -7.09 5.18 -14.61
CA PRO A 241 -7.21 4.61 -15.94
C PRO A 241 -8.52 3.82 -16.10
N ASP A 242 -8.84 3.45 -17.34
CA ASP A 242 -10.09 2.74 -17.66
C ASP A 242 -10.17 1.36 -16.97
N PHE A 243 -9.03 0.75 -16.67
CA PHE A 243 -8.94 -0.50 -15.92
C PHE A 243 -8.59 -0.26 -14.46
N CYS A 244 -9.55 -0.54 -13.57
CA CYS A 244 -9.33 -0.62 -12.13
C CYS A 244 -9.79 -2.00 -11.66
N HIS A 245 -8.92 -2.76 -10.99
CA HIS A 245 -9.28 -4.05 -10.42
C HIS A 245 -9.10 -4.05 -8.90
N TYR A 246 -10.15 -4.43 -8.18
CA TYR A 246 -10.08 -4.68 -6.75
C TYR A 246 -9.68 -6.13 -6.50
N LEU A 247 -8.58 -6.35 -5.79
CA LEU A 247 -8.11 -7.69 -5.43
C LEU A 247 -8.48 -7.99 -3.98
N TRP A 248 -9.42 -8.90 -3.76
CA TRP A 248 -9.74 -9.32 -2.40
C TRP A 248 -8.59 -10.11 -1.76
N TYR A 249 -8.34 -9.88 -0.47
CA TYR A 249 -7.28 -10.55 0.27
C TYR A 249 -7.73 -10.93 1.70
N PRO A 250 -7.60 -12.21 2.12
CA PRO A 250 -8.07 -12.70 3.42
C PRO A 250 -7.16 -12.28 4.60
N HIS A 251 -7.73 -12.10 5.79
CA HIS A 251 -6.96 -11.83 7.03
C HIS A 251 -6.39 -13.09 7.68
N LYS A 252 -7.08 -14.23 7.56
CA LYS A 252 -6.66 -15.52 8.11
C LYS A 252 -5.91 -16.32 7.07
N VAL A 253 -4.63 -16.00 6.88
CA VAL A 253 -3.84 -16.56 5.77
C VAL A 253 -3.51 -18.06 5.90
N ASN A 254 -3.58 -18.60 7.12
CA ASN A 254 -3.32 -20.01 7.41
C ASN A 254 -4.57 -20.89 7.32
N ASP A 255 -5.75 -20.31 7.01
CA ASP A 255 -6.99 -21.06 6.86
C ASP A 255 -7.05 -21.72 5.46
N PRO A 256 -7.29 -23.05 5.35
CA PRO A 256 -7.42 -23.71 4.04
C PRO A 256 -8.47 -23.07 3.14
N THR A 257 -9.56 -22.52 3.70
CA THR A 257 -10.60 -21.80 2.98
C THR A 257 -10.09 -20.49 2.41
N ALA A 258 -9.18 -19.81 3.11
CA ALA A 258 -8.53 -18.60 2.62
C ALA A 258 -7.62 -18.91 1.43
N ARG A 259 -6.92 -20.05 1.46
CA ARG A 259 -6.11 -20.54 0.33
C ARG A 259 -6.97 -20.73 -0.92
N SER A 260 -8.03 -21.53 -0.83
CA SER A 260 -8.91 -21.78 -1.99
C SER A 260 -9.53 -20.50 -2.53
N ALA A 261 -10.01 -19.62 -1.64
CA ALA A 261 -10.63 -18.36 -2.04
C ALA A 261 -9.63 -17.41 -2.74
N PHE A 262 -8.38 -17.37 -2.28
CA PHE A 262 -7.36 -16.51 -2.89
C PHE A 262 -6.83 -17.07 -4.22
N ILE A 263 -6.79 -18.39 -4.40
CA ILE A 263 -6.53 -19.00 -5.72
C ILE A 263 -7.61 -18.56 -6.72
N ASP A 264 -8.89 -18.63 -6.33
CA ASP A 264 -9.98 -18.17 -7.20
C ASP A 264 -9.93 -16.67 -7.46
N GLU A 265 -9.45 -15.88 -6.49
CA GLU A 265 -9.22 -14.46 -6.68
C GLU A 265 -8.07 -14.16 -7.66
N ALA A 266 -6.97 -14.91 -7.59
CA ALA A 266 -5.89 -14.80 -8.57
C ALA A 266 -6.38 -15.17 -9.98
N ARG A 267 -7.27 -16.18 -10.10
CA ARG A 267 -7.95 -16.50 -11.37
C ARG A 267 -8.86 -15.35 -11.83
N ARG A 268 -9.62 -14.73 -10.93
CA ARG A 268 -10.46 -13.57 -11.25
C ARG A 268 -9.64 -12.38 -11.76
N LEU A 269 -8.49 -12.09 -11.12
CA LEU A 269 -7.56 -11.07 -11.60
C LEU A 269 -7.06 -11.43 -13.00
N LYS A 270 -6.58 -12.66 -13.22
CA LYS A 270 -6.15 -13.14 -14.54
C LYS A 270 -7.24 -12.91 -15.60
N THR A 271 -8.45 -13.42 -15.38
CA THR A 271 -9.58 -13.26 -16.31
C THR A 271 -9.91 -11.80 -16.57
N SER A 272 -9.90 -10.95 -15.53
CA SER A 272 -10.19 -9.53 -15.67
C SER A 272 -9.14 -8.80 -16.52
N ILE A 273 -7.86 -9.17 -16.38
CA ILE A 273 -6.78 -8.61 -17.22
C ILE A 273 -6.96 -9.08 -18.66
N GLU A 274 -7.21 -10.37 -18.90
CA GLU A 274 -7.41 -10.92 -20.25
C GLU A 274 -8.58 -10.25 -20.98
N GLN A 275 -9.69 -9.97 -20.27
CA GLN A 275 -10.83 -9.23 -20.82
C GLN A 275 -10.48 -7.78 -21.15
N HIS A 276 -9.61 -7.15 -20.36
CA HIS A 276 -9.19 -5.78 -20.60
C HIS A 276 -8.20 -5.66 -21.77
N THR A 277 -7.29 -6.63 -21.91
CA THR A 277 -6.27 -6.65 -22.97
C THR A 277 -6.75 -7.30 -24.27
N ASP A 278 -7.87 -8.02 -24.23
CA ASP A 278 -8.31 -8.92 -25.31
C ASP A 278 -7.19 -9.89 -25.72
N SER A 279 -6.44 -10.39 -24.74
CA SER A 279 -5.28 -11.26 -24.96
C SER A 279 -5.11 -12.26 -23.81
N PRO A 280 -4.91 -13.56 -24.10
CA PRO A 280 -4.79 -14.58 -23.07
C PRO A 280 -3.44 -14.49 -22.34
N ILE A 281 -3.48 -14.66 -21.02
CA ILE A 281 -2.32 -14.96 -20.18
C ILE A 281 -2.12 -16.47 -20.23
N THR A 282 -1.17 -16.88 -21.06
CA THR A 282 -0.83 -18.30 -21.23
C THR A 282 -0.11 -18.86 -20.01
N GLU A 283 -0.17 -20.18 -19.82
CA GLU A 283 0.62 -20.84 -18.77
C GLU A 283 2.13 -20.58 -18.96
N GLN A 284 2.61 -20.60 -20.21
CA GLN A 284 4.00 -20.35 -20.53
C GLN A 284 4.44 -18.94 -20.14
N SER A 285 3.70 -17.90 -20.54
CA SER A 285 4.04 -16.51 -20.18
C SER A 285 4.01 -16.30 -18.67
N LEU A 286 3.11 -16.98 -17.96
CA LEU A 286 3.06 -16.94 -16.50
C LEU A 286 4.28 -17.61 -15.85
N ARG A 287 4.72 -18.76 -16.36
CA ARG A 287 5.94 -19.43 -15.88
C ARG A 287 7.19 -18.60 -16.13
N GLU A 288 7.31 -18.00 -17.32
CA GLU A 288 8.41 -17.10 -17.66
C GLU A 288 8.43 -15.87 -16.74
N SER A 289 7.27 -15.31 -16.43
CA SER A 289 7.14 -14.20 -15.48
C SER A 289 7.56 -14.60 -14.06
N ILE A 290 7.13 -15.77 -13.57
CA ILE A 290 7.55 -16.31 -12.27
C ILE A 290 9.08 -16.40 -12.17
N VAL A 291 9.73 -16.98 -13.18
CA VAL A 291 11.20 -17.10 -13.22
C VAL A 291 11.86 -15.72 -13.18
N ARG A 292 11.38 -14.78 -14.01
CA ARG A 292 11.91 -13.41 -14.08
C ARG A 292 11.84 -12.68 -12.73
N TYR A 293 10.70 -12.77 -12.05
CA TYR A 293 10.50 -12.13 -10.74
C TYR A 293 11.26 -12.83 -9.63
N ASN A 294 11.33 -14.16 -9.64
CA ASN A 294 12.15 -14.91 -8.68
C ASN A 294 13.63 -14.60 -8.82
N GLU A 295 14.16 -14.46 -10.04
CA GLU A 295 15.55 -14.07 -10.26
C GLU A 295 15.86 -12.73 -9.58
N ASN A 296 15.00 -11.72 -9.78
CA ASN A 296 15.17 -10.44 -9.11
C ASN A 296 15.13 -10.55 -7.57
N ARG A 297 14.19 -11.35 -7.04
CA ARG A 297 14.09 -11.59 -5.59
C ARG A 297 15.35 -12.26 -5.05
N ARG A 298 15.90 -13.27 -5.74
CA ARG A 298 17.16 -13.92 -5.38
C ARG A 298 18.33 -12.94 -5.37
N LEU A 299 18.41 -12.05 -6.36
CA LEU A 299 19.44 -11.03 -6.41
C LEU A 299 19.32 -10.03 -5.24
N LEU A 300 18.11 -9.60 -4.90
CA LEU A 300 17.86 -8.74 -3.72
C LEU A 300 18.17 -9.47 -2.41
N GLN A 301 17.87 -10.77 -2.31
CA GLN A 301 18.25 -11.60 -1.16
C GLN A 301 19.77 -11.72 -1.03
N LYS A 302 20.50 -11.92 -2.14
CA LYS A 302 21.97 -11.91 -2.16
C LYS A 302 22.53 -10.57 -1.68
N LEU A 303 21.96 -9.46 -2.15
CA LEU A 303 22.32 -8.11 -1.70
C LEU A 303 22.12 -7.95 -0.18
N TYR A 304 20.97 -8.37 0.35
CA TYR A 304 20.69 -8.28 1.78
C TYR A 304 21.55 -9.24 2.61
N ALA A 305 21.92 -10.40 2.07
CA ALA A 305 22.83 -11.32 2.74
C ALA A 305 24.21 -10.70 3.02
N LEU A 306 24.73 -9.84 2.12
CA LEU A 306 25.98 -9.10 2.35
C LEU A 306 25.90 -8.20 3.60
N ARG A 307 24.70 -7.72 3.93
CA ARG A 307 24.46 -6.84 5.08
C ARG A 307 24.42 -7.59 6.40
N LYS A 308 24.38 -8.93 6.41
CA LYS A 308 24.52 -9.73 7.63
C LYS A 308 25.92 -9.57 8.26
N ASN A 309 26.93 -9.26 7.46
CA ASN A 309 28.25 -8.91 7.95
C ASN A 309 28.21 -7.64 8.81
N THR A 310 28.87 -7.66 9.96
CA THR A 310 28.97 -6.51 10.86
C THR A 310 29.68 -5.33 10.20
N LEU A 311 30.60 -5.60 9.27
CA LEU A 311 31.22 -4.64 8.37
C LEU A 311 30.55 -4.72 6.98
N SER A 312 29.27 -4.38 6.91
CA SER A 312 28.51 -4.40 5.65
C SER A 312 29.18 -3.51 4.59
N PRO A 313 29.28 -3.92 3.31
CA PRO A 313 29.74 -3.04 2.23
C PRO A 313 28.64 -2.08 1.76
N LEU A 314 27.42 -2.20 2.31
CA LEU A 314 26.23 -1.46 1.90
C LEU A 314 25.62 -0.73 3.09
N THR A 315 25.22 0.52 2.83
CA THR A 315 24.30 1.24 3.72
C THR A 315 22.87 0.74 3.53
N GLY A 316 22.03 0.95 4.54
CA GLY A 316 20.59 0.76 4.42
C GLY A 316 19.97 1.73 3.41
N THR A 317 20.51 2.95 3.29
CA THR A 317 20.05 3.92 2.30
C THR A 317 20.21 3.40 0.87
N GLU A 318 21.39 2.88 0.53
CA GLU A 318 21.65 2.27 -0.79
C GLU A 318 20.76 1.06 -1.03
N SER A 319 20.63 0.21 -0.01
CA SER A 319 19.79 -0.99 -0.08
C SER A 319 18.33 -0.67 -0.36
N LEU A 320 17.80 0.40 0.24
CA LEU A 320 16.44 0.86 -0.01
C LEU A 320 16.30 1.47 -1.41
N PHE A 321 17.25 2.27 -1.88
CA PHE A 321 17.24 2.76 -3.27
C PHE A 321 17.16 1.62 -4.28
N ILE A 322 18.01 0.59 -4.12
CA ILE A 322 18.02 -0.60 -4.98
C ILE A 322 16.68 -1.35 -4.89
N THR A 323 16.12 -1.50 -3.69
CA THR A 323 14.84 -2.23 -3.55
C THR A 323 13.69 -1.45 -4.20
N LEU A 324 13.61 -0.15 -3.96
CA LEU A 324 12.57 0.73 -4.52
C LEU A 324 12.65 0.80 -6.05
N SER A 325 13.83 0.97 -6.63
CA SER A 325 13.98 1.00 -8.09
C SER A 325 13.46 -0.29 -8.72
N SER A 326 13.60 -1.43 -8.05
CA SER A 326 13.06 -2.70 -8.56
C SER A 326 11.54 -2.64 -8.77
N MET A 327 10.82 -1.84 -8.00
CA MET A 327 9.36 -1.72 -8.06
C MET A 327 8.88 -0.66 -9.07
N LEU A 328 9.81 0.04 -9.72
CA LEU A 328 9.54 1.24 -10.53
C LEU A 328 10.02 1.10 -11.98
N MET A 329 10.49 -0.08 -12.39
CA MET A 329 11.04 -0.32 -13.73
C MET A 329 10.87 -1.79 -14.16
N PRO A 330 11.11 -2.13 -15.44
CA PRO A 330 11.11 -3.52 -15.90
C PRO A 330 12.08 -4.39 -15.09
N LYS A 331 11.61 -5.59 -14.74
CA LYS A 331 12.29 -6.47 -13.80
C LYS A 331 13.58 -7.06 -14.38
N GLU A 332 13.62 -7.27 -15.69
CA GLU A 332 14.79 -7.65 -16.48
C GLU A 332 15.92 -6.62 -16.40
N ASP A 333 15.60 -5.35 -16.60
CA ASP A 333 16.57 -4.25 -16.60
C ASP A 333 17.16 -4.06 -15.20
N HIS A 334 16.31 -4.12 -14.17
CA HIS A 334 16.77 -4.06 -12.79
C HIS A 334 17.69 -5.22 -12.44
N SER A 335 17.35 -6.44 -12.88
CA SER A 335 18.13 -7.65 -12.57
C SER A 335 19.48 -7.64 -13.29
N LEU A 336 19.57 -7.06 -14.48
CA LEU A 336 20.86 -6.81 -15.15
C LEU A 336 21.75 -5.90 -14.30
N ARG A 337 21.25 -4.71 -13.93
CA ARG A 337 22.03 -3.74 -13.13
C ARG A 337 22.39 -4.24 -11.75
N LEU A 338 21.51 -5.01 -11.12
CA LEU A 338 21.78 -5.58 -9.80
C LEU A 338 22.86 -6.67 -9.86
N ARG A 339 22.96 -7.45 -10.95
CA ARG A 339 24.08 -8.40 -11.13
C ARG A 339 25.41 -7.66 -11.28
N GLU A 340 25.45 -6.65 -12.14
CA GLU A 340 26.65 -5.80 -12.32
C GLU A 340 27.11 -5.19 -10.99
N LEU A 341 26.17 -4.70 -10.18
CA LEU A 341 26.46 -4.16 -8.85
C LEU A 341 26.98 -5.24 -7.89
N LEU A 342 26.35 -6.42 -7.84
CA LEU A 342 26.79 -7.51 -6.96
C LEU A 342 28.20 -8.00 -7.32
N ASP A 343 28.54 -8.06 -8.61
CA ASP A 343 29.88 -8.43 -9.08
C ASP A 343 30.92 -7.37 -8.67
N ALA A 344 30.58 -6.09 -8.76
CA ALA A 344 31.45 -5.01 -8.27
C ALA A 344 31.63 -5.06 -6.74
N LEU A 345 30.57 -5.34 -5.99
CA LEU A 345 30.60 -5.45 -4.53
C LEU A 345 31.40 -6.66 -4.04
N ALA A 346 31.49 -7.74 -4.81
CA ALA A 346 32.32 -8.89 -4.47
C ALA A 346 33.81 -8.53 -4.32
N SER A 347 34.24 -7.43 -4.94
CA SER A 347 35.62 -6.92 -4.90
C SER A 347 35.79 -5.68 -4.01
N SER A 348 34.72 -5.21 -3.35
CA SER A 348 34.73 -3.98 -2.56
C SER A 348 35.26 -4.19 -1.14
N GLN A 349 35.90 -3.16 -0.60
CA GLN A 349 36.25 -3.11 0.83
C GLN A 349 34.99 -2.88 1.67
N THR A 350 34.97 -3.51 2.84
CA THR A 350 33.91 -3.40 3.85
C THR A 350 33.99 -2.06 4.60
N LEU A 351 32.88 -1.59 5.18
CA LEU A 351 32.92 -0.41 6.07
C LEU A 351 33.97 -0.60 7.18
N GLU A 352 34.78 0.42 7.44
CA GLU A 352 35.95 0.33 8.33
C GLU A 352 35.60 0.33 9.83
N LYS A 353 34.41 0.83 10.21
CA LYS A 353 34.02 0.98 11.62
C LYS A 353 32.63 0.41 11.88
N ARG A 354 32.53 -0.42 12.93
CA ARG A 354 31.25 -0.89 13.45
C ARG A 354 30.41 0.29 13.95
N ARG A 355 29.15 0.32 13.53
CA ARG A 355 28.11 1.29 13.91
C ARG A 355 26.99 0.54 14.65
N PRO A 356 26.23 1.17 15.56
CA PRO A 356 25.03 0.54 16.12
C PRO A 356 24.09 0.08 14.99
N ARG A 357 23.77 -1.21 14.98
CA ARG A 357 23.03 -1.87 13.90
C ARG A 357 21.56 -1.88 14.23
N ILE A 358 20.76 -1.32 13.34
CA ILE A 358 19.34 -1.06 13.56
C ILE A 358 18.49 -1.97 12.68
N LEU A 359 17.48 -2.59 13.30
CA LEU A 359 16.31 -3.07 12.56
C LEU A 359 15.27 -1.95 12.49
N LEU A 360 14.88 -1.54 11.29
CA LEU A 360 13.83 -0.54 11.09
C LEU A 360 12.50 -1.23 10.75
N SER A 361 11.58 -1.33 11.71
CA SER A 361 10.22 -1.85 11.47
C SER A 361 9.30 -0.70 11.05
N ALA A 362 8.90 -0.66 9.78
CA ALA A 362 8.10 0.41 9.20
C ALA A 362 6.94 -0.12 8.32
N ALA A 363 5.97 0.74 8.02
CA ALA A 363 4.88 0.42 7.10
C ALA A 363 5.34 0.47 5.63
N ALA A 364 4.86 1.42 4.85
CA ALA A 364 5.43 1.78 3.55
C ALA A 364 6.58 2.77 3.80
N LEU A 365 7.80 2.38 3.43
CA LEU A 365 9.00 3.19 3.49
C LEU A 365 9.51 3.39 2.06
N ASP A 366 8.85 4.29 1.34
CA ASP A 366 9.07 4.63 -0.06
C ASP A 366 9.90 5.92 -0.24
N ASP A 367 10.52 6.38 0.84
CA ASP A 367 11.53 7.42 0.84
C ASP A 367 12.70 7.06 1.77
N VAL A 368 13.90 7.54 1.40
CA VAL A 368 15.16 7.18 2.06
C VAL A 368 15.57 8.11 3.20
N GLU A 369 14.90 9.24 3.41
CA GLU A 369 15.32 10.29 4.35
C GLU A 369 15.43 9.75 5.78
N LEU A 370 14.54 8.86 6.20
CA LEU A 370 14.58 8.28 7.54
C LEU A 370 15.81 7.41 7.76
N ILE A 371 16.10 6.53 6.80
CA ILE A 371 17.29 5.68 6.87
C ILE A 371 18.54 6.56 6.79
N SER A 372 18.57 7.52 5.87
CA SER A 372 19.67 8.48 5.73
C SER A 372 19.90 9.27 7.03
N ALA A 373 18.83 9.71 7.71
CA ALA A 373 18.95 10.42 8.98
C ALA A 373 19.54 9.53 10.08
N ILE A 374 19.06 8.28 10.22
CA ILE A 374 19.64 7.31 11.17
C ILE A 374 21.12 7.08 10.88
N GLU A 375 21.47 6.95 9.60
CA GLU A 375 22.84 6.70 9.14
C GLU A 375 23.72 7.93 9.18
N ASN A 376 23.20 9.15 9.16
CA ASN A 376 24.00 10.35 9.37
C ASN A 376 24.28 10.59 10.85
N LEU A 377 23.40 10.10 11.74
CA LEU A 377 23.52 10.23 13.20
C LEU A 377 24.41 9.17 13.85
N GLY A 378 25.05 8.30 13.09
CA GLY A 378 26.01 7.33 13.64
C GLY A 378 25.58 5.87 13.54
N GLY A 379 24.30 5.58 13.29
CA GLY A 379 23.76 4.22 13.17
C GLY A 379 23.96 3.60 11.80
N LEU A 380 23.61 2.32 11.67
CA LEU A 380 23.52 1.60 10.39
C LEU A 380 22.20 0.84 10.36
N VAL A 381 21.31 1.12 9.40
CA VAL A 381 20.12 0.27 9.23
C VAL A 381 20.58 -1.02 8.56
N ALA A 382 20.72 -2.08 9.36
CA ALA A 382 21.25 -3.37 8.91
C ALA A 382 20.19 -4.18 8.15
N VAL A 383 18.93 -4.07 8.58
CA VAL A 383 17.77 -4.72 7.96
C VAL A 383 16.54 -3.86 8.22
N ASP A 384 15.62 -3.82 7.26
CA ASP A 384 14.31 -3.21 7.45
C ASP A 384 13.22 -4.30 7.47
N ASP A 385 12.10 -3.97 8.09
CA ASP A 385 10.86 -4.71 7.97
C ASP A 385 9.78 -3.77 7.43
N SER A 386 9.81 -3.56 6.11
CA SER A 386 8.88 -2.72 5.37
C SER A 386 8.35 -3.44 4.12
N CYS A 387 7.16 -3.05 3.66
CA CYS A 387 6.59 -3.62 2.43
C CYS A 387 7.28 -3.10 1.16
N THR A 388 8.11 -2.06 1.29
CA THR A 388 8.92 -1.50 0.20
C THR A 388 10.39 -1.88 0.31
N GLY A 389 10.72 -2.76 1.26
CA GLY A 389 12.05 -3.27 1.53
C GLY A 389 12.00 -4.78 1.70
N PHE A 390 12.48 -5.31 2.82
CA PHE A 390 12.79 -6.73 2.93
C PHE A 390 11.59 -7.68 2.71
N ARG A 391 10.38 -7.28 3.14
CA ARG A 391 9.18 -8.14 2.99
C ARG A 391 8.80 -8.40 1.54
N TYR A 392 9.15 -7.48 0.64
CA TYR A 392 8.82 -7.58 -0.79
C TYR A 392 9.43 -8.83 -1.44
N PHE A 393 10.66 -9.18 -1.07
CA PHE A 393 11.44 -10.21 -1.76
C PHE A 393 11.87 -11.36 -0.84
N TRP A 394 11.43 -11.40 0.43
CA TRP A 394 11.82 -12.42 1.41
C TRP A 394 11.62 -13.86 0.91
N GLN A 395 10.56 -14.15 0.15
CA GLN A 395 10.34 -15.47 -0.42
C GLN A 395 9.89 -15.45 -1.89
N GLU A 396 10.15 -16.58 -2.54
CA GLU A 396 9.89 -16.85 -3.95
C GLU A 396 8.55 -17.56 -4.18
N VAL A 397 8.06 -17.44 -5.42
CA VAL A 397 7.00 -18.29 -5.97
C VAL A 397 7.63 -19.64 -6.33
N ARG A 398 6.96 -20.76 -6.07
CA ARG A 398 7.46 -22.06 -6.55
C ARG A 398 7.37 -22.13 -8.09
N GLU A 399 8.41 -22.61 -8.75
CA GLU A 399 8.46 -22.67 -10.23
C GLU A 399 7.76 -23.91 -10.81
N ASN A 400 7.50 -24.91 -9.96
CA ASN A 400 6.84 -26.17 -10.33
C ASN A 400 5.35 -26.18 -9.98
N GLY A 401 4.62 -27.16 -10.55
CA GLY A 401 3.18 -27.33 -10.34
C GLY A 401 2.33 -26.28 -11.08
N ASP A 402 1.07 -26.13 -10.65
CA ASP A 402 0.17 -25.10 -11.19
C ASP A 402 0.68 -23.69 -10.80
N PRO A 403 0.88 -22.78 -11.78
CA PRO A 403 1.47 -21.47 -11.52
C PRO A 403 0.54 -20.49 -10.79
N ILE A 404 -0.79 -20.61 -10.96
CA ILE A 404 -1.74 -19.75 -10.25
C ILE A 404 -1.77 -20.12 -8.77
N GLU A 405 -1.80 -21.42 -8.47
CA GLU A 405 -1.67 -21.89 -7.11
C GLU A 405 -0.32 -21.49 -6.50
N ALA A 406 0.78 -21.58 -7.26
CA ALA A 406 2.11 -21.19 -6.80
C ALA A 406 2.18 -19.74 -6.36
N ILE A 407 1.60 -18.86 -7.19
CA ILE A 407 1.46 -17.43 -6.92
C ILE A 407 0.61 -17.23 -5.67
N ALA A 408 -0.59 -17.82 -5.63
CA ALA A 408 -1.49 -17.66 -4.49
C ALA A 408 -0.83 -18.10 -3.17
N ASP A 409 -0.12 -19.22 -3.17
CA ASP A 409 0.61 -19.75 -2.01
C ASP A 409 1.64 -18.74 -1.49
N ARG A 410 2.41 -18.10 -2.39
CA ARG A 410 3.39 -17.10 -1.97
C ARG A 410 2.72 -15.90 -1.34
N TYR A 411 1.82 -15.29 -2.08
CA TYR A 411 1.24 -14.01 -1.69
C TYR A 411 0.39 -14.13 -0.43
N LEU A 412 -0.24 -15.30 -0.20
CA LEU A 412 -1.02 -15.57 0.99
C LEU A 412 -0.16 -15.85 2.23
N GLN A 413 0.79 -16.77 2.14
CA GLN A 413 1.44 -17.35 3.33
C GLN A 413 2.83 -16.77 3.63
N LYS A 414 3.50 -16.18 2.64
CA LYS A 414 4.94 -15.89 2.74
C LYS A 414 5.27 -14.43 3.04
N ILE A 415 4.27 -13.56 3.14
CA ILE A 415 4.44 -12.12 3.38
C ILE A 415 4.11 -11.78 4.85
N PRO A 416 5.12 -11.54 5.71
CA PRO A 416 4.91 -11.31 7.15
C PRO A 416 4.42 -9.88 7.41
N CYS A 417 3.11 -9.63 7.26
CA CYS A 417 2.50 -8.30 7.38
C CYS A 417 1.66 -8.16 8.66
N PRO A 418 1.70 -7.01 9.39
CA PRO A 418 0.94 -6.82 10.62
C PRO A 418 -0.58 -6.83 10.45
N ARG A 419 -1.10 -6.71 9.21
CA ARG A 419 -2.54 -6.83 8.91
C ARG A 419 -3.07 -8.28 8.99
N THR A 420 -2.16 -9.26 8.97
CA THR A 420 -2.50 -10.67 9.06
C THR A 420 -2.94 -10.98 10.50
N PHE A 421 -4.03 -11.72 10.64
CA PHE A 421 -4.62 -12.03 11.94
C PHE A 421 -3.63 -12.74 12.89
N ASP A 422 -2.79 -13.60 12.33
CA ASP A 422 -1.71 -14.25 13.06
C ASP A 422 -0.49 -13.33 13.13
N SER A 423 -0.34 -12.63 14.27
CA SER A 423 0.78 -11.75 14.53
C SER A 423 2.08 -12.50 14.85
N GLY A 424 2.01 -13.79 15.20
CA GLY A 424 3.15 -14.60 15.63
C GLY A 424 4.19 -14.76 14.53
N ALA A 425 3.77 -15.14 13.33
CA ALA A 425 4.67 -15.36 12.20
C ALA A 425 5.53 -14.13 11.85
N ARG A 426 4.96 -12.92 11.87
CA ARG A 426 5.75 -11.69 11.64
C ARG A 426 6.70 -11.40 12.80
N ILE A 427 6.26 -11.61 14.04
CA ILE A 427 7.13 -11.40 15.21
C ILE A 427 8.31 -12.36 15.15
N ASP A 428 8.08 -13.64 14.83
CA ASP A 428 9.15 -14.63 14.71
C ASP A 428 10.10 -14.28 13.55
N PHE A 429 9.57 -13.83 12.42
CA PHE A 429 10.36 -13.28 11.32
C PHE A 429 11.27 -12.13 11.78
N LEU A 430 10.73 -11.19 12.56
CA LEU A 430 11.50 -10.08 13.12
C LEU A 430 12.56 -10.56 14.12
N MET A 431 12.24 -11.51 15.01
CA MET A 431 13.20 -12.04 15.97
C MET A 431 14.36 -12.75 15.28
N ASN A 432 14.07 -13.54 14.24
CA ASN A 432 15.10 -14.21 13.45
C ASN A 432 16.01 -13.18 12.76
N ASN A 433 15.43 -12.10 12.20
CA ASN A 433 16.21 -11.05 11.55
C ASN A 433 17.09 -10.26 12.52
N ILE A 434 16.68 -10.11 13.79
CA ILE A 434 17.51 -9.48 14.82
C ILE A 434 18.81 -10.27 15.00
N ASP A 435 18.71 -11.59 15.07
CA ASP A 435 19.86 -12.49 15.23
C ASP A 435 20.70 -12.54 13.95
N ASP A 436 20.05 -12.79 12.80
CA ASP A 436 20.70 -12.96 11.49
C ASP A 436 21.51 -11.74 11.04
N TYR A 437 21.09 -10.53 11.44
CA TYR A 437 21.73 -9.28 11.06
C TYR A 437 22.50 -8.62 12.20
N ALA A 438 22.69 -9.32 13.33
CA ALA A 438 23.40 -8.82 14.50
C ALA A 438 22.92 -7.42 14.93
N VAL A 439 21.61 -7.29 15.14
CA VAL A 439 20.94 -6.02 15.44
C VAL A 439 21.16 -5.63 16.91
N ASP A 440 21.60 -4.39 17.13
CA ASP A 440 21.81 -3.80 18.44
C ASP A 440 20.54 -3.13 19.00
N GLY A 441 19.66 -2.64 18.14
CA GLY A 441 18.40 -2.01 18.56
C GLY A 441 17.35 -1.95 17.46
N VAL A 442 16.08 -1.80 17.86
CA VAL A 442 14.95 -1.72 16.94
C VAL A 442 14.34 -0.33 16.95
N ILE A 443 14.17 0.27 15.78
CA ILE A 443 13.36 1.47 15.60
C ILE A 443 12.03 1.06 14.98
N MET A 444 10.94 1.34 15.67
CA MET A 444 9.58 1.17 15.19
C MET A 444 9.07 2.51 14.66
N TYR A 445 9.05 2.67 13.34
CA TYR A 445 8.54 3.88 12.69
C TYR A 445 7.14 3.65 12.15
N ILE A 446 6.13 4.14 12.86
CA ILE A 446 4.72 3.89 12.53
C ILE A 446 4.11 5.18 11.98
N LEU A 447 3.64 5.12 10.75
CA LEU A 447 2.91 6.24 10.14
C LEU A 447 1.63 6.53 10.93
N ARG A 448 1.30 7.82 11.03
CA ARG A 448 0.05 8.29 11.60
C ARG A 448 -1.13 7.56 10.97
N CYS A 449 -2.04 7.08 11.81
CA CYS A 449 -3.23 6.32 11.41
C CYS A 449 -2.94 5.00 10.66
N CYS A 450 -1.82 4.35 10.97
CA CYS A 450 -1.52 2.99 10.55
C CYS A 450 -1.93 1.97 11.63
N ASP A 451 -3.22 1.60 11.63
CA ASP A 451 -3.81 0.79 12.71
C ASP A 451 -3.17 -0.58 12.84
N ALA A 452 -2.88 -1.27 11.72
CA ALA A 452 -2.29 -2.61 11.74
C ALA A 452 -0.95 -2.65 12.50
N HIS A 453 -0.06 -1.68 12.26
CA HIS A 453 1.21 -1.58 12.98
C HIS A 453 1.01 -1.17 14.43
N LEU A 454 0.05 -0.27 14.73
CA LEU A 454 -0.25 0.16 16.10
C LEU A 454 -0.83 -0.98 16.96
N PHE A 455 -1.70 -1.82 16.40
CA PHE A 455 -2.26 -2.98 17.11
C PHE A 455 -1.20 -4.00 17.49
N GLN A 456 -0.20 -4.25 16.63
CA GLN A 456 0.85 -5.23 16.92
C GLN A 456 1.98 -4.66 17.80
N MET A 457 2.10 -3.33 17.90
CA MET A 457 3.22 -2.68 18.56
C MET A 457 3.45 -3.09 20.03
N PRO A 458 2.41 -3.18 20.89
CA PRO A 458 2.59 -3.63 22.27
C PRO A 458 3.18 -5.04 22.40
N ASP A 459 2.77 -5.97 21.54
CA ASP A 459 3.25 -7.36 21.57
C ASP A 459 4.69 -7.47 21.07
N LEU A 460 5.03 -6.73 20.01
CA LEU A 460 6.39 -6.64 19.53
C LEU A 460 7.33 -6.03 20.59
N GLN A 461 6.94 -4.93 21.23
CA GLN A 461 7.72 -4.32 22.31
C GLN A 461 7.95 -5.29 23.48
N ARG A 462 6.93 -6.06 23.85
CA ARG A 462 7.04 -7.07 24.92
C ARG A 462 8.05 -8.16 24.56
N LYS A 463 8.03 -8.64 23.32
CA LYS A 463 8.95 -9.67 22.81
C LYS A 463 10.38 -9.15 22.71
N LEU A 464 10.58 -7.93 22.20
CA LEU A 464 11.87 -7.25 22.16
C LEU A 464 12.46 -7.07 23.56
N LYS A 465 11.65 -6.59 24.51
CA LYS A 465 12.05 -6.44 25.92
C LYS A 465 12.44 -7.77 26.54
N ALA A 466 11.68 -8.84 26.30
CA ALA A 466 12.00 -10.18 26.79
C ALA A 466 13.31 -10.74 26.20
N LYS A 467 13.64 -10.37 24.96
CA LYS A 467 14.93 -10.70 24.30
C LYS A 467 16.08 -9.78 24.74
N GLY A 468 15.80 -8.70 25.48
CA GLY A 468 16.80 -7.72 25.90
C GLY A 468 17.23 -6.73 24.81
N VAL A 469 16.43 -6.60 23.74
CA VAL A 469 16.74 -5.69 22.62
C VAL A 469 16.10 -4.33 22.86
N PRO A 470 16.89 -3.23 22.94
CA PRO A 470 16.34 -1.88 23.09
C PRO A 470 15.45 -1.48 21.91
N VAL A 471 14.38 -0.74 22.21
CA VAL A 471 13.39 -0.32 21.21
C VAL A 471 13.06 1.16 21.33
N LEU A 472 13.04 1.85 20.18
CA LEU A 472 12.57 3.23 20.04
C LEU A 472 11.30 3.25 19.19
N TYR A 473 10.23 3.82 19.72
CA TYR A 473 9.00 4.09 18.96
C TYR A 473 8.98 5.53 18.44
N LEU A 474 8.80 5.68 17.13
CA LEU A 474 8.62 6.96 16.45
C LEU A 474 7.32 6.95 15.67
N GLN A 475 6.54 8.03 15.81
CA GLN A 475 5.38 8.27 14.96
C GLN A 475 5.82 9.12 13.76
N GLY A 476 5.44 8.69 12.56
CA GLY A 476 5.79 9.34 11.31
C GLY A 476 4.62 10.00 10.59
N ASP A 477 4.93 10.90 9.67
CA ASP A 477 4.01 11.42 8.67
C ASP A 477 4.69 11.34 7.30
N HIS A 478 4.06 10.66 6.35
CA HIS A 478 4.61 10.39 5.02
C HIS A 478 4.85 11.69 4.23
N SER A 479 3.96 12.67 4.36
CA SER A 479 4.03 13.91 3.59
C SER A 479 4.95 14.96 4.22
N ALA A 480 5.49 14.72 5.41
CA ALA A 480 6.33 15.68 6.13
C ALA A 480 7.80 15.25 6.18
N ALA A 481 8.68 16.24 6.29
CA ALA A 481 10.09 16.00 6.60
C ALA A 481 10.25 15.55 8.06
N ILE A 482 11.37 14.89 8.35
CA ILE A 482 11.67 14.40 9.70
C ILE A 482 11.97 15.58 10.61
N SER A 483 11.24 15.68 11.73
CA SER A 483 11.42 16.76 12.69
C SER A 483 12.76 16.67 13.43
N GLU A 484 13.29 17.82 13.85
CA GLU A 484 14.50 17.88 14.69
C GLU A 484 14.30 17.13 16.02
N GLU A 485 13.09 17.14 16.59
CA GLU A 485 12.75 16.32 17.75
C GLU A 485 12.96 14.82 17.48
N THR A 486 12.53 14.34 16.31
CA THR A 486 12.71 12.94 15.90
C THR A 486 14.20 12.62 15.76
N LYS A 487 14.99 13.51 15.15
CA LYS A 487 16.45 13.34 15.01
C LYS A 487 17.13 13.28 16.37
N ASN A 488 16.77 14.16 17.31
CA ASN A 488 17.32 14.16 18.67
C ASN A 488 17.01 12.86 19.42
N ARG A 489 15.79 12.33 19.27
CA ARG A 489 15.40 11.03 19.88
C ARG A 489 16.16 9.85 19.26
N ILE A 490 16.43 9.89 17.95
CA ILE A 490 17.28 8.90 17.27
C ILE A 490 18.72 9.00 17.78
N ALA A 491 19.28 10.21 17.87
CA ALA A 491 20.65 10.43 18.35
C ALA A 491 20.84 9.88 19.78
N ALA A 492 19.95 10.24 20.71
CA ALA A 492 19.99 9.73 22.08
C ALA A 492 19.85 8.20 22.15
N PHE A 493 19.02 7.59 21.28
CA PHE A 493 18.90 6.14 21.21
C PHE A 493 20.18 5.48 20.69
N LEU A 494 20.82 6.06 19.68
CA LEU A 494 22.10 5.55 19.14
C LEU A 494 23.25 5.69 20.14
N GLU A 495 23.31 6.80 20.89
CA GLU A 495 24.27 7.00 21.98
C GLU A 495 24.11 5.93 23.07
N MET A 496 22.87 5.61 23.46
CA MET A 496 22.57 4.54 24.41
C MET A 496 23.02 3.15 23.92
N LEU A 497 23.02 2.90 22.60
CA LEU A 497 23.46 1.63 22.01
C LEU A 497 24.99 1.54 21.80
N GLY A 498 25.66 2.67 21.63
CA GLY A 498 27.11 2.75 21.39
C GLY A 498 27.97 2.88 22.65
N GLY A 499 27.33 3.14 23.80
CA GLY A 499 27.97 3.25 25.11
C GLY A 499 28.22 1.92 25.83
#